data_AF-A0AB36S894-F1
#
_entry.id   AF-A0AB36S894-F1
#
_cell.length_a   1.000
_cell.length_b   1.000
_cell.length_c   1.000
_cell.angle_alpha   90.00
_cell.angle_beta   90.00
_cell.angle_gamma   90.00
#
_symmetry.space_group_name_H-M   'P 1'
#
loop_
_entity.id
_entity.type
_entity.pdbx_description
1 polymer ?
#
loop_
_entity_poly.entity_id
_entity_poly.type
_entity_poly.pdbx_seq_one_letter_code
_entity_poly.pdbx_strand_id
1 'polypeptide(L)'
;MPETFKIYKKDGTKVVEGASPLTITGIAANTQVVQGDYQAVRVTNDVESAKVDIPAFKTLPEQEPETPGFDPEGDVKPTNDNTVEEIKAWLTAHGIDYIGKTLKSDLLALVPA
;
A
#
# COMPACT_ATOMS: atom_id res chain seq x y z
N MET A 1 28.86 -16.23 9.90
CA MET A 1 27.66 -16.03 9.06
C MET A 1 27.14 -14.63 9.27
N PRO A 2 26.44 -13.99 8.29
CA PRO A 2 25.81 -12.70 8.53
C PRO A 2 24.79 -12.83 9.67
N GLU A 3 24.71 -11.80 10.50
CA GLU A 3 23.70 -11.70 11.55
C GLU A 3 22.31 -11.59 10.91
N THR A 4 21.39 -12.47 11.31
CA THR A 4 20.01 -12.46 10.84
C THR A 4 19.04 -12.37 12.00
N PHE A 5 17.78 -12.12 11.66
CA PHE A 5 16.65 -12.15 12.57
C PHE A 5 15.63 -13.15 12.05
N LYS A 6 14.82 -13.70 12.95
CA LYS A 6 13.64 -14.48 12.60
C LYS A 6 12.43 -13.94 13.31
N ILE A 7 11.28 -14.00 12.63
CA ILE A 7 9.98 -13.77 13.24
C ILE A 7 9.24 -15.11 13.26
N TYR A 8 8.65 -15.43 14.39
CA TYR A 8 7.81 -16.60 14.61
C TYR A 8 6.39 -16.17 14.95
N LYS A 9 5.40 -17.01 14.64
CA LYS A 9 4.08 -16.95 15.27
C LYS A 9 4.15 -17.52 16.69
N LYS A 10 3.13 -17.22 17.49
CA LYS A 10 2.97 -17.75 18.86
C LYS A 10 3.01 -19.27 18.96
N ASP A 11 2.57 -19.98 17.93
CA ASP A 11 2.61 -21.44 17.84
C ASP A 11 4.01 -22.01 17.51
N GLY A 12 5.00 -21.13 17.30
CA GLY A 12 6.37 -21.50 16.94
C GLY A 12 6.62 -21.61 15.43
N THR A 13 5.62 -21.37 14.58
CA THR A 13 5.80 -21.37 13.11
C THR A 13 6.69 -20.22 12.67
N LYS A 14 7.75 -20.51 11.91
CA LYS A 14 8.62 -19.48 11.33
C LYS A 14 7.87 -18.70 10.25
N VAL A 15 7.84 -17.38 10.36
CA VAL A 15 7.23 -16.47 9.39
C VAL A 15 8.25 -16.02 8.35
N VAL A 16 9.41 -15.53 8.80
CA VAL A 16 10.44 -14.96 7.93
C VAL A 16 11.80 -15.02 8.63
N GLU A 17 12.87 -15.04 7.84
CA GLU A 17 14.26 -15.02 8.27
C GLU A 17 15.08 -14.14 7.31
N GLY A 18 15.94 -13.27 7.84
CA GLY A 18 16.76 -12.40 7.00
C GLY A 18 17.50 -11.31 7.77
N ALA A 19 18.14 -10.40 7.04
CA ALA A 19 18.70 -9.18 7.61
C ALA A 19 17.57 -8.20 7.97
N SER A 20 17.74 -7.44 9.06
CA SER A 20 16.79 -6.39 9.45
C SER A 20 16.77 -5.27 8.39
N PRO A 21 15.58 -4.71 8.04
CA PRO A 21 14.25 -4.98 8.58
C PRO A 21 13.57 -6.23 8.00
N LEU A 22 12.63 -6.82 8.75
CA LEU A 22 11.80 -7.96 8.35
C LEU A 22 10.34 -7.53 8.13
N THR A 23 9.65 -8.20 7.21
CA THR A 23 8.23 -7.93 6.87
C THR A 23 7.35 -9.12 7.24
N ILE A 24 6.21 -8.85 7.89
CA ILE A 24 5.14 -9.84 8.12
C ILE A 24 4.08 -9.67 7.03
N THR A 25 3.84 -10.71 6.24
CA THR A 25 2.85 -10.70 5.15
C THR A 25 1.66 -11.61 5.46
N GLY A 26 0.59 -11.53 4.66
CA GLY A 26 -0.57 -12.42 4.79
C GLY A 26 -1.50 -12.10 5.97
N ILE A 27 -1.41 -10.90 6.54
CA ILE A 27 -2.40 -10.38 7.50
C ILE A 27 -3.47 -9.64 6.70
N ALA A 28 -4.74 -10.00 6.91
CA ALA A 28 -5.85 -9.33 6.28
C ALA A 28 -5.94 -7.85 6.71
N ALA A 29 -6.59 -7.03 5.90
CA ALA A 29 -6.87 -5.64 6.27
C ALA A 29 -7.74 -5.57 7.53
N ASN A 30 -7.68 -4.43 8.23
CA ASN A 30 -8.45 -4.12 9.44
C ASN A 30 -8.33 -5.18 10.57
N THR A 31 -7.23 -5.93 10.60
CA THR A 31 -7.02 -7.06 11.51
C THR A 31 -6.18 -6.63 12.70
N GLN A 32 -6.68 -6.92 13.90
CA GLN A 32 -5.93 -6.73 15.14
C GLN A 32 -4.95 -7.89 15.32
N VAL A 33 -3.68 -7.56 15.51
CA VAL A 33 -2.64 -8.45 15.98
C VAL A 33 -2.34 -8.08 17.43
N VAL A 34 -2.45 -9.04 18.36
CA VAL A 34 -2.17 -8.76 19.77
C VAL A 34 -0.69 -8.96 20.07
N GLN A 35 -0.22 -8.35 21.16
CA GLN A 35 1.15 -8.53 21.60
C GLN A 35 1.45 -10.02 21.81
N GLY A 36 2.58 -10.47 21.28
CA GLY A 36 3.02 -11.87 21.39
C GLY A 36 2.32 -12.85 20.44
N ASP A 37 1.44 -12.40 19.55
CA ASP A 37 1.03 -13.20 18.38
C ASP A 37 2.22 -13.49 17.46
N TYR A 38 3.17 -12.56 17.43
CA TYR A 38 4.47 -12.72 16.80
C TYR A 38 5.60 -12.49 17.80
N GLN A 39 6.70 -13.20 17.59
CA GLN A 39 7.90 -13.12 18.42
C GLN A 39 9.14 -12.99 17.53
N ALA A 40 10.09 -12.16 17.94
CA ALA A 40 11.35 -11.96 17.23
C ALA A 40 12.51 -12.61 17.98
N VAL A 41 13.51 -13.10 17.22
CA VAL A 41 14.82 -13.51 17.72
C VAL A 41 15.92 -12.96 16.84
N ARG A 42 17.09 -12.73 17.44
CA ARG A 42 18.35 -12.55 16.74
C ARG A 42 19.02 -13.93 16.56
N VAL A 43 19.66 -14.15 15.43
CA VAL A 43 20.44 -15.36 15.13
C VAL A 43 21.90 -14.98 14.95
N THR A 44 22.79 -15.65 15.68
CA THR A 44 24.24 -15.49 15.55
C THR A 44 24.89 -16.85 15.65
N ASN A 45 25.64 -17.25 14.62
CA ASN A 45 26.26 -18.58 14.52
C ASN A 45 25.25 -19.72 14.81
N ASP A 46 24.08 -19.65 14.16
CA ASP A 46 22.97 -20.60 14.30
C ASP A 46 22.32 -20.70 15.69
N VAL A 47 22.74 -19.85 16.64
CA VAL A 47 22.13 -19.76 17.96
C VAL A 47 21.09 -18.63 17.97
N GLU A 48 19.88 -18.96 18.40
CA GLU A 48 18.80 -18.00 18.60
C GLU A 48 18.86 -17.36 19.99
N SER A 49 18.57 -16.06 20.07
CA SER A 49 18.30 -15.40 21.34
C SER A 49 17.00 -15.90 21.99
N ALA A 50 16.74 -15.47 23.21
CA ALA A 50 15.40 -15.56 23.78
C ALA A 50 14.38 -14.86 22.85
N LYS A 51 13.18 -15.44 22.76
CA LYS A 51 12.05 -14.88 22.01
C LYS A 51 11.52 -13.64 22.72
N VAL A 52 11.32 -12.56 21.97
CA VAL A 52 10.71 -11.33 22.46
C VAL A 52 9.40 -11.09 21.72
N ASP A 53 8.34 -10.80 22.45
CA ASP A 53 7.03 -10.48 21.88
C ASP A 53 7.09 -9.19 21.06
N ILE A 54 6.56 -9.25 19.83
CA ILE A 54 6.32 -8.05 19.04
C ILE A 54 5.08 -7.34 19.64
N PRO A 55 5.12 -6.00 19.83
CA PRO A 55 3.98 -5.24 20.32
C PRO A 55 2.73 -5.42 19.47
N ALA A 56 1.56 -5.18 20.07
CA ALA A 56 0.29 -5.19 19.37
C ALA A 56 0.26 -4.13 18.26
N PHE A 57 -0.33 -4.45 17.12
CA PHE A 57 -0.62 -3.51 16.05
C PHE A 57 -1.92 -3.89 15.35
N LYS A 58 -2.46 -2.95 14.57
CA LYS A 58 -3.64 -3.18 13.76
C LYS A 58 -3.32 -2.83 12.32
N THR A 59 -3.60 -3.74 11.39
CA THR A 59 -3.51 -3.39 9.97
C THR A 59 -4.60 -2.37 9.64
N LEU A 60 -4.27 -1.45 8.73
CA LEU A 60 -5.25 -0.48 8.25
C LEU A 60 -6.39 -1.19 7.50
N PRO A 61 -7.59 -0.58 7.44
CA PRO A 61 -8.64 -1.07 6.56
C PRO A 61 -8.16 -1.11 5.10
N GLU A 62 -8.84 -1.92 4.29
CA GLU A 62 -8.52 -2.02 2.87
C GLU A 62 -8.74 -0.64 2.25
N GLN A 63 -7.68 -0.09 1.69
CA GLN A 63 -7.77 1.13 0.91
C GLN A 63 -8.27 0.70 -0.47
N GLU A 64 -9.29 1.38 -0.99
CA GLU A 64 -9.53 1.35 -2.44
C GLU A 64 -8.20 1.65 -3.13
N PRO A 65 -7.88 0.97 -4.25
CA PRO A 65 -6.61 1.17 -4.93
C PRO A 65 -6.37 2.65 -5.10
N GLU A 66 -5.32 3.16 -4.47
CA GLU A 66 -4.86 4.53 -4.65
C GLU A 66 -4.58 4.64 -6.15
N THR A 67 -5.45 5.32 -6.91
CA THR A 67 -5.07 5.75 -8.25
C THR A 67 -3.81 6.59 -8.04
N PRO A 68 -2.66 6.22 -8.63
CA PRO A 68 -1.45 7.03 -8.50
C PRO A 68 -1.84 8.46 -8.82
N GLY A 69 -1.67 9.36 -7.84
CA GLY A 69 -2.30 10.67 -7.82
C GLY A 69 -2.21 11.30 -9.20
N PHE A 70 -3.36 11.35 -9.89
CA PHE A 70 -3.41 11.89 -11.22
C PHE A 70 -3.10 13.37 -11.12
N ASP A 71 -1.99 13.79 -11.71
CA ASP A 71 -1.59 15.19 -11.74
C ASP A 71 -2.39 15.90 -12.84
N PRO A 72 -3.40 16.73 -12.50
CA PRO A 72 -4.21 17.41 -13.50
C PRO A 72 -3.43 18.48 -14.27
N GLU A 73 -2.29 18.94 -13.74
CA GLU A 73 -1.41 19.92 -14.40
C GLU A 73 -0.32 19.25 -15.25
N GLY A 74 -0.18 17.92 -15.14
CA GLY A 74 0.83 17.15 -15.84
C GLY A 74 0.44 16.80 -17.28
N ASP A 75 1.43 16.32 -18.04
CA ASP A 75 1.27 15.91 -19.44
C ASP A 75 0.50 14.58 -19.63
N VAL A 76 0.25 13.87 -18.54
CA VAL A 76 -0.47 12.59 -18.59
C VAL A 76 -1.96 12.88 -18.77
N LYS A 77 -2.47 12.54 -19.96
CA LYS A 77 -3.90 12.64 -20.29
C LYS A 77 -4.73 11.71 -19.41
N PRO A 78 -5.91 12.14 -18.93
CA PRO A 78 -6.78 11.28 -18.14
C PRO A 78 -7.36 10.14 -19.00
N THR A 79 -7.59 8.99 -18.36
CA THR A 79 -8.15 7.79 -19.00
C THR A 79 -9.49 7.40 -18.37
N ASN A 80 -10.07 6.28 -18.82
CA ASN A 80 -11.30 5.76 -18.23
C ASN A 80 -11.09 5.17 -16.81
N ASP A 81 -9.88 5.14 -16.28
CA ASP A 81 -9.60 4.77 -14.89
C ASP A 81 -9.72 5.98 -13.95
N ASN A 82 -9.58 7.21 -14.47
CA ASN A 82 -9.67 8.43 -13.67
C ASN A 82 -11.10 8.80 -13.27
N THR A 83 -11.30 9.46 -12.14
CA THR A 83 -12.61 9.94 -11.71
C THR A 83 -13.10 11.12 -12.57
N VAL A 84 -14.40 11.41 -12.53
CA VAL A 84 -14.97 12.60 -13.22
C VAL A 84 -14.35 13.90 -12.73
N GLU A 85 -14.00 13.97 -11.44
CA GLU A 85 -13.36 15.13 -10.83
C GLU A 85 -11.93 15.32 -11.34
N GLU A 86 -11.15 14.24 -11.43
CA GLU A 86 -9.80 14.26 -12.02
C GLU A 86 -9.80 14.72 -13.48
N ILE A 87 -10.73 14.20 -14.30
CA ILE A 87 -10.84 14.60 -15.72
C ILE A 87 -11.18 16.09 -15.83
N LYS A 88 -12.12 16.59 -15.02
CA LYS A 88 -12.48 18.03 -15.02
C LYS A 88 -11.33 18.91 -14.57
N ALA A 89 -10.56 18.48 -13.56
CA ALA A 89 -9.39 19.19 -13.10
C ALA A 89 -8.35 19.32 -14.23
N TRP A 90 -8.10 18.23 -14.98
CA TRP A 90 -7.20 18.26 -16.13
C TRP A 90 -7.67 19.20 -17.23
N LEU A 91 -8.95 19.10 -17.64
CA LEU A 91 -9.53 19.98 -18.66
C LEU A 91 -9.43 21.46 -18.24
N THR A 92 -9.67 21.76 -16.96
CA THR A 92 -9.54 23.12 -16.41
C THR A 92 -8.10 23.61 -16.47
N ALA A 93 -7.14 22.80 -16.03
CA ALA A 93 -5.71 23.13 -16.06
C ALA A 93 -5.20 23.36 -17.49
N HIS A 94 -5.76 22.63 -18.46
CA HIS A 94 -5.41 22.72 -19.88
C HIS A 94 -6.26 23.73 -20.66
N GLY A 95 -7.16 24.46 -19.98
CA GLY A 95 -7.99 25.52 -20.59
C GLY A 95 -9.06 25.00 -21.56
N ILE A 96 -9.51 23.76 -21.41
CA ILE A 96 -10.53 23.13 -22.24
C ILE A 96 -11.90 23.31 -21.59
N ASP A 97 -12.83 23.95 -22.31
CA ASP A 97 -14.20 24.16 -21.85
C ASP A 97 -15.01 22.85 -21.91
N TYR A 98 -15.75 22.57 -20.85
CA TYR A 98 -16.60 21.41 -20.68
C TYR A 98 -18.02 21.77 -20.24
N ILE A 99 -18.45 23.03 -20.37
CA ILE A 99 -19.81 23.47 -20.03
C ILE A 99 -20.85 22.56 -20.71
N GLY A 100 -21.82 22.09 -19.91
CA GLY A 100 -22.88 21.19 -20.37
C GLY A 100 -22.48 19.72 -20.50
N LYS A 101 -21.23 19.35 -20.21
CA LYS A 101 -20.76 17.95 -20.16
C LYS A 101 -20.73 17.44 -18.73
N THR A 102 -21.48 16.38 -18.44
CA THR A 102 -21.55 15.76 -17.11
C THR A 102 -21.17 14.28 -17.12
N LEU A 103 -21.21 13.63 -18.28
CA LEU A 103 -20.83 12.23 -18.44
C LEU A 103 -19.32 12.07 -18.60
N LYS A 104 -18.75 11.04 -17.96
CA LYS A 104 -17.33 10.72 -18.03
C LYS A 104 -16.84 10.53 -19.47
N SER A 105 -17.62 9.83 -20.29
CA SER A 105 -17.32 9.61 -21.71
C SER A 105 -17.25 10.91 -22.51
N ASP A 106 -18.14 11.86 -22.23
CA ASP A 106 -18.16 13.14 -22.93
C ASP A 106 -16.98 14.01 -22.55
N LEU A 107 -16.54 13.97 -21.30
CA LEU A 107 -15.37 14.69 -20.81
C LEU A 107 -14.08 14.10 -21.38
N LEU A 108 -13.96 12.76 -21.44
CA LEU A 108 -12.83 12.09 -22.06
C LEU A 108 -12.74 12.37 -23.57
N ALA A 109 -13.87 12.56 -24.25
CA ALA A 109 -13.89 12.94 -25.66
C ALA A 109 -13.35 14.35 -25.93
N LEU A 110 -13.24 15.21 -24.92
CA LEU A 110 -12.64 16.55 -25.03
C LEU A 110 -11.12 16.52 -24.87
N VAL A 111 -10.57 15.42 -24.36
CA VAL A 111 -9.12 15.26 -24.20
C VAL A 111 -8.49 15.15 -25.60
N PRO A 112 -7.56 16.04 -25.96
CA PRO A 112 -6.93 16.03 -27.28
C PRO A 112 -6.15 14.73 -27.51
N ALA A 113 -6.21 14.21 -28.75
CA ALA A 113 -5.51 13.00 -29.18
C ALA A 113 -4.00 13.07 -28.92
#